data_AF-A0A8X6FJE2-F1
#
_entry.id   AF-A0A8X6FJE2-F1
#
_cell.length_a   1.000
_cell.length_b   1.000
_cell.length_c   1.000
_cell.angle_alpha   90.00
_cell.angle_beta   90.00
_cell.angle_gamma   90.00
#
_symmetry.space_group_name_H-M   'P 1'
#
loop_
_entity.id
_entity.type
_entity.pdbx_description
1 polymer ?
#
loop_
_entity_poly.entity_id
_entity_poly.type
_entity_poly.pdbx_seq_one_letter_code
_entity_poly.pdbx_strand_id
1 'polypeptide(L)' 'MRSHIQGDLSAGQFVKKLLQIGDGKVPEDPSTGLIIMKCGQIVNSPNELLSKVYPNIQQNFKDQDWLSHRAILAS' A
#
# COMPACT_ATOMS: atom_id res chain seq x y z
N MET A 1 4.36 9.55 3.29
CA MET A 1 4.28 8.13 2.88
C MET A 1 5.72 7.60 2.75
N ARG A 2 6.20 6.83 3.73
CA ARG A 2 7.57 6.26 3.67
C ARG A 2 7.50 4.88 3.03
N SER A 3 7.69 4.80 1.72
CA SER A 3 7.83 3.54 1.00
C SER A 3 9.23 2.98 1.23
N HIS A 4 9.46 2.37 2.40
CA HIS A 4 10.62 1.49 2.56
C HIS A 4 10.28 0.17 1.88
N ILE A 5 10.43 0.11 0.54
CA ILE A 5 10.14 -1.10 -0.21
C ILE A 5 11.45 -1.75 -0.60
N GLN A 6 11.74 -2.84 0.10
CA GLN A 6 12.79 -3.80 -0.20
C GLN A 6 12.61 -4.34 -1.62
N GLY A 7 13.29 -3.75 -2.61
CA GLY A 7 13.61 -4.38 -3.88
C GLY A 7 12.46 -4.79 -4.82
N ASP A 8 11.20 -4.50 -4.49
CA ASP A 8 10.07 -4.87 -5.35
C ASP A 8 9.89 -3.83 -6.47
N LEU A 9 10.03 -4.28 -7.72
CA LEU A 9 9.81 -3.48 -8.93
C LEU A 9 8.42 -2.81 -8.94
N SER A 10 7.43 -3.39 -8.25
CA SER A 10 6.08 -2.84 -8.12
C SER A 10 6.04 -1.51 -7.35
N ALA A 11 6.96 -1.31 -6.40
CA ALA A 11 7.07 -0.11 -5.59
C ALA A 11 7.54 1.10 -6.35
N GLY A 12 8.57 0.92 -7.18
CA GLY A 12 9.09 1.98 -8.04
C GLY A 12 8.03 2.47 -9.02
N GLN A 13 7.25 1.54 -9.57
CA GLN A 13 6.11 1.86 -10.44
C GLN A 13 5.01 2.63 -9.69
N PHE A 14 4.70 2.23 -8.46
CA PHE A 14 3.74 2.91 -7.60
C PHE A 14 4.17 4.37 -7.30
N VAL A 15 5.41 4.58 -6.86
CA VAL A 15 5.95 5.92 -6.58
C VAL A 15 5.98 6.78 -7.84
N LYS A 16 6.42 6.22 -8.98
CA LYS A 16 6.39 6.93 -10.26
C LYS A 16 4.98 7.38 -10.64
N LYS A 17 3.97 6.54 -10.37
CA LYS A 17 2.59 6.90 -10.66
C LYS A 17 2.06 7.98 -9.71
N LEU A 18 2.41 7.94 -8.42
CA LEU A 18 2.10 9.04 -7.49
C LEU A 18 2.73 10.37 -7.93
N LEU A 19 3.98 10.35 -8.41
CA LEU A 19 4.63 11.54 -8.95
C LEU A 19 3.88 12.10 -10.17
N GLN A 20 3.46 11.23 -11.09
CA GLN A 20 2.66 11.66 -12.25
C GLN A 20 1.32 12.28 -11.84
N ILE A 21 0.69 11.77 -10.77
CA ILE A 21 -0.54 12.35 -10.21
C ILE A 21 -0.26 13.74 -9.65
N GLY A 22 0.79 13.89 -8.81
CA GLY A 22 1.18 15.19 -8.26
C GLY A 22 1.59 16.22 -9.33
N ASP A 23 2.15 15.75 -10.44
CA ASP A 23 2.49 16.57 -11.61
C ASP A 23 1.29 16.91 -12.52
N GLY A 24 0.08 16.43 -12.21
CA GLY A 24 -1.12 16.64 -13.06
C GLY A 24 -1.07 15.91 -14.41
N LYS A 25 -0.22 14.89 -14.55
CA LYS A 25 -0.02 14.14 -15.80
C LYS A 25 -0.97 12.95 -15.96
N VAL A 26 -1.75 12.63 -14.93
CA VAL A 26 -2.75 11.54 -14.98
C VAL A 26 -4.12 12.17 -15.15
N PRO A 27 -4.86 11.84 -16.23
CA PRO A 27 -6.18 12.40 -16.46
C PRO A 27 -7.18 11.89 -15.43
N GLU A 28 -8.11 12.78 -15.05
CA GLU A 28 -9.29 12.43 -14.27
C GLU A 28 -10.30 11.66 -15.12
N ASP A 29 -11.06 10.79 -14.47
CA ASP A 29 -12.24 10.20 -15.06
C ASP A 29 -13.30 11.29 -15.33
N PRO A 30 -13.79 11.47 -16.58
CA PRO A 30 -14.67 12.59 -16.93
C PRO A 30 -16.04 12.56 -16.24
N SER A 31 -16.48 11.40 -15.77
CA SER A 31 -17.78 11.24 -15.12
C SER A 31 -17.73 11.50 -13.61
N THR A 32 -16.60 11.20 -12.98
CA THR A 32 -16.44 11.31 -11.52
C THR A 32 -15.52 12.45 -11.09
N GLY A 33 -14.68 12.98 -11.99
CA GLY A 33 -13.63 13.95 -11.66
C GLY A 33 -12.53 13.35 -10.77
N LEU A 34 -12.37 12.02 -10.78
CA LEU A 34 -11.43 11.32 -9.91
C LEU A 34 -10.31 10.67 -10.70
N ILE A 35 -9.10 10.71 -10.16
CA ILE A 35 -7.99 9.91 -10.67
C ILE A 35 -8.08 8.51 -10.10
N ILE A 36 -8.41 7.52 -10.94
CA ILE A 36 -8.47 6.12 -10.54
C ILE A 36 -7.08 5.49 -10.65
N MET A 37 -6.51 5.11 -9.51
CA MET A 37 -5.24 4.39 -9.44
C MET A 37 -5.40 3.08 -8.68
N LYS A 38 -4.98 1.98 -9.31
CA LYS A 38 -4.82 0.70 -8.61
C LYS A 38 -3.64 0.81 -7.63
N CYS A 39 -3.94 0.68 -6.35
CA CYS A 39 -2.94 0.66 -5.27
C CYS A 39 -3.05 -0.68 -4.53
N GLY A 40 -1.92 -1.35 -4.35
CA GLY A 40 -1.84 -2.61 -3.62
C GLY A 40 -2.36 -3.83 -4.41
N GLN A 41 -2.49 -4.94 -3.68
CA GLN A 41 -3.02 -6.21 -4.20
C GLN A 41 -4.41 -6.46 -3.62
N ILE A 42 -5.37 -6.77 -4.49
CA ILE A 42 -6.68 -7.28 -4.06
C ILE A 42 -6.50 -8.72 -3.61
N VAL A 43 -7.05 -9.05 -2.44
CA VAL A 43 -7.06 -10.38 -1.85
C VAL A 43 -8.47 -10.91 -1.77
N ASN A 44 -8.62 -12.23 -1.82
CA ASN A 44 -9.93 -12.86 -1.93
C ASN A 44 -10.57 -13.18 -0.57
N SER A 45 -9.82 -12.99 0.53
CA SER A 45 -10.34 -13.23 1.88
C SER A 45 -9.63 -12.40 2.95
N PRO A 46 -10.29 -12.17 4.11
CA PRO A 46 -9.65 -11.57 5.27
C PRO A 46 -8.45 -12.37 5.78
N ASN A 47 -8.46 -13.70 5.67
CA ASN A 47 -7.36 -14.55 6.10
C ASN A 47 -6.12 -14.37 5.21
N GLU A 48 -6.32 -14.22 3.89
CA GLU A 48 -5.25 -13.89 2.96
C GLU A 48 -4.69 -12.49 3.23
N LEU A 49 -5.57 -11.52 3.53
CA LEU A 49 -5.13 -10.19 3.94
C LEU A 49 -4.25 -10.28 5.20
N LEU A 50 -4.73 -11.00 6.21
CA LEU A 50 -4.05 -11.13 7.49
C LEU A 50 -2.70 -11.83 7.35
N SER A 51 -2.60 -12.87 6.52
CA SER A 51 -1.32 -13.56 6.30
C SER A 51 -0.31 -12.72 5.54
N LYS A 52 -0.76 -11.86 4.60
CA LYS A 52 0.12 -10.93 3.88
C LYS A 52 0.55 -9.72 4.71
N VAL A 53 -0.36 -9.14 5.50
CA VAL A 53 -0.08 -7.94 6.32
C VAL A 53 0.65 -8.33 7.61
N TYR A 54 0.27 -9.43 8.24
CA TYR A 54 0.81 -9.90 9.52
C TYR A 54 1.32 -11.35 9.45
N PRO A 55 2.41 -11.61 8.71
CA PRO A 55 2.99 -12.94 8.65
C PRO A 55 3.47 -13.38 10.04
N ASN A 56 3.17 -14.61 10.44
CA ASN A 56 3.60 -15.16 11.73
C ASN A 56 3.14 -14.29 12.93
N ILE A 57 1.91 -13.76 12.89
CA ILE A 57 1.38 -12.88 13.95
C ILE A 57 1.42 -13.55 15.33
N GLN A 58 1.23 -14.87 15.41
CA GLN A 58 1.27 -15.60 16.68
C GLN A 58 2.64 -15.53 17.36
N GLN A 59 3.71 -15.36 16.59
CA GLN A 59 5.07 -15.20 17.09
C GLN A 59 5.40 -13.73 17.39
N ASN A 60 4.84 -12.80 16.60
CA ASN A 60 5.24 -11.39 16.63
C ASN A 60 4.28 -10.44 17.35
N PHE A 61 3.12 -10.90 17.86
CA PHE A 61 2.11 -10.02 18.45
C PHE A 61 2.57 -9.26 19.72
N LYS A 62 3.68 -9.68 20.34
CA LYS A 62 4.28 -8.99 21.49
C LYS A 62 5.37 -8.00 21.09
N ASP A 63 5.83 -8.04 19.85
CA ASP A 63 6.87 -7.15 19.34
C ASP A 63 6.23 -5.85 18.83
N GLN A 64 6.29 -4.81 19.66
CA GLN A 64 5.71 -3.51 19.36
C GLN A 64 6.39 -2.82 18.17
N ASP A 65 7.70 -3.01 18.00
CA ASP A 65 8.43 -2.47 16.85
C ASP A 65 8.03 -3.18 15.57
N TRP A 66 7.85 -4.50 15.60
CA TRP A 66 7.38 -5.25 14.46
C TRP A 66 5.94 -4.88 14.06
N LEU A 67 5.06 -4.63 15.05
CA LEU A 67 3.69 -4.19 14.82
C LEU A 67 3.62 -2.76 14.28
N SER A 68 4.44 -1.84 14.81
CA SER A 68 4.42 -0.43 14.41
C SER A 68 4.82 -0.23 12.94
N HIS A 69 5.74 -1.04 12.41
CA HIS A 69 6.10 -1.03 10.98
C HIS A 69 4.94 -1.44 10.05
N ARG A 70 3.88 -2.08 10.58
CA ARG A 70 2.74 -2.61 9.81
C ARG A 70 1.42 -1.91 10.12
N ALA A 71 1.39 -1.08 11.16
CA ALA A 71 0.27 -0.20 11.43
C ALA A 71 0.22 0.89 10.35
N ILE A 72 -0.83 0.87 9.52
CA ILE A 72 -1.16 2.02 8.69
C ILE A 72 -1.73 3.06 9.63
N LEU A 73 -0.95 4.09 9.95
CA LEU A 73 -1.44 5.29 10.63
C LEU A 73 -2.47 5.96 9.70
N ALA A 74 -3.75 5.69 9.94
CA ALA A 74 -4.82 6.56 9.50
C ALA A 74 -4.92 7.68 10.52
N SER A 75 -4.36 8.84 10.17
CA SER A 75 -4.59 10.11 10.88
C SER A 75 -5.85 10.78 10.35
#